data_AF-A0A959E2Y0-F1
#
_entry.id   AF-A0A959E2Y0-F1
#
_cell.length_a   1.000
_cell.length_b   1.000
_cell.length_c   1.000
_cell.angle_alpha   90.00
_cell.angle_beta   90.00
_cell.angle_gamma   90.00
#
_symmetry.space_group_name_H-M   'P 1'
#
loop_
_entity.id
_entity.type
_entity.pdbx_description
1 polymer ?
#
loop_
_entity_poly.entity_id
_entity_poly.type
_entity_poly.pdbx_seq_one_letter_code
_entity_poly.pdbx_strand_id
1 'polypeptide(L)'
;MEEIDNITLIASYHAGELDPNDRLAFESRLAEDEQLQADFEAFNKIAAFLQMEADRRRMMDGLQRTGEKLRAEGFFDDLEGDMIAGEMEEGFIGLAEGRQKISNAGNRLEREGFFDRTREEALGNNRPGFQLSRFRLSRILAVAAAVAGLIVLGWWWSNRQPDQEVLVKEEPIDTLQEQENDDIPQMPQPDRRDQEIVETNPEVQKKQDRQLAGIVREYEESASGDSGIRGGSSSTDTAVYARALSAFAEGRYDQALTLSRAAAGDTLRSNEWNYLIGHSAFRTKKYDLAADHFLKVGGSRKYSAQWFAVLSFAADLPASKARFDSLAAVIESNPTNINRERLKRLRTRVNN
;
A
#
# COMPACT_ATOMS: atom_id res chain seq x y z
N MET A 1 -10.81 -13.76 40.78
CA MET A 1 -9.74 -13.11 40.02
C MET A 1 -10.22 -13.05 38.59
N GLU A 2 -10.39 -11.86 38.04
CA GLU A 2 -10.64 -11.71 36.61
C GLU A 2 -9.38 -12.15 35.86
N GLU A 3 -9.55 -13.02 34.88
CA GLU A 3 -8.48 -13.44 33.99
C GLU A 3 -8.15 -12.25 33.07
N ILE A 4 -7.00 -11.62 33.30
CA ILE A 4 -6.52 -10.53 32.44
C ILE A 4 -6.10 -11.15 31.12
N ASP A 5 -6.69 -10.69 30.02
CA ASP A 5 -6.32 -11.08 28.65
C ASP A 5 -4.83 -10.87 28.40
N ASN A 6 -4.15 -11.88 27.87
CA ASN A 6 -2.71 -11.87 27.53
C ASN A 6 -2.34 -10.65 26.68
N ILE A 7 -3.22 -10.22 25.76
CA ILE A 7 -2.97 -9.05 24.91
C ILE A 7 -2.86 -7.77 25.75
N THR A 8 -3.74 -7.60 26.73
CA THR A 8 -3.73 -6.43 27.62
C THR A 8 -2.48 -6.42 28.49
N LEU A 9 -2.09 -7.59 29.01
CA LEU A 9 -0.88 -7.74 29.81
C LEU A 9 0.40 -7.42 29.01
N ILE A 10 0.50 -7.93 27.78
CA ILE A 10 1.60 -7.63 26.86
C ILE A 10 1.66 -6.14 26.52
N ALA A 11 0.51 -5.51 26.26
CA ALA A 11 0.43 -4.08 25.96
C ALA A 11 0.91 -3.21 27.14
N SER A 12 0.46 -3.51 28.36
CA SER A 12 0.91 -2.81 29.58
C SER A 12 2.39 -3.02 29.87
N TYR A 13 2.94 -4.22 29.59
CA TYR A 13 4.38 -4.46 29.68
C TYR A 13 5.17 -3.55 28.73
N HIS A 14 4.76 -3.44 27.47
CA HIS A 14 5.40 -2.57 26.49
C HIS A 14 5.25 -1.07 26.80
N ALA A 15 4.14 -0.67 27.39
CA ALA A 15 3.91 0.70 27.83
C ALA A 15 4.72 1.07 29.09
N GLY A 16 5.30 0.08 29.78
CA GLY A 16 6.01 0.28 31.05
C GLY A 16 5.05 0.60 32.21
N GLU A 17 3.80 0.16 32.11
CA GLU A 17 2.74 0.42 33.08
C GLU A 17 2.64 -0.66 34.16
N LEU A 18 3.25 -1.83 33.95
CA LEU A 18 3.34 -2.87 34.97
C LEU A 18 4.27 -2.44 36.09
N ASP A 19 3.83 -2.64 37.33
CA ASP A 19 4.71 -2.48 38.48
C ASP A 19 5.84 -3.53 38.47
N PRO A 20 6.92 -3.33 39.25
CA PRO A 20 8.07 -4.24 39.21
C PRO A 20 7.76 -5.70 39.54
N ASN A 21 6.79 -5.98 40.41
CA ASN A 21 6.42 -7.35 40.77
C ASN A 21 5.61 -8.00 39.64
N ASP A 22 4.63 -7.28 39.10
CA ASP A 22 3.82 -7.76 37.97
C ASP A 22 4.66 -7.96 36.72
N ARG A 23 5.65 -7.08 36.50
CA ARG A 23 6.64 -7.22 35.43
C ARG A 23 7.45 -8.51 35.58
N LEU A 24 7.99 -8.78 36.76
CA LEU A 24 8.75 -10.02 37.03
C LEU A 24 7.87 -11.27 36.86
N ALA A 25 6.62 -11.22 37.34
CA ALA A 25 5.66 -12.30 37.16
C ALA A 25 5.34 -12.55 35.68
N PHE A 26 5.16 -11.48 34.89
CA PHE A 26 4.99 -11.57 33.45
C PHE A 26 6.22 -12.15 32.76
N GLU A 27 7.43 -11.66 33.06
CA GLU A 27 8.69 -12.17 32.48
C GLU A 27 8.92 -13.65 32.81
N SER A 28 8.57 -14.09 34.03
CA SER A 28 8.63 -15.50 34.42
C SER A 28 7.61 -16.35 33.65
N ARG A 29 6.35 -15.89 33.55
CA ARG A 29 5.32 -16.58 32.76
C ARG A 29 5.70 -16.64 31.28
N LEU A 30 6.25 -15.56 30.74
CA LEU A 30 6.73 -15.49 29.37
C LEU A 30 7.85 -16.50 29.12
N ALA A 31 8.67 -16.84 30.10
CA ALA A 31 9.70 -17.88 29.93
C ALA A 31 9.14 -19.31 29.91
N GLU A 32 8.01 -19.55 30.58
CA GLU A 32 7.43 -20.87 30.79
C GLU A 32 6.28 -21.21 29.83
N ASP A 33 5.54 -20.20 29.36
CA ASP A 33 4.34 -20.35 28.53
C ASP A 33 4.63 -20.08 27.05
N GLU A 34 4.72 -21.16 26.25
CA GLU A 34 5.01 -21.10 24.81
C GLU A 34 3.95 -20.31 24.01
N GLN A 35 2.67 -20.36 24.43
CA GLN A 35 1.62 -19.61 23.76
C GLN A 35 1.77 -18.11 24.04
N LEU A 36 2.07 -17.74 25.29
CA LEU A 36 2.35 -16.35 25.65
C LEU A 36 3.60 -15.81 24.92
N GLN A 37 4.63 -16.65 24.70
CA GLN A 37 5.78 -16.28 23.86
C GLN A 37 5.38 -15.99 22.42
N ALA A 38 4.59 -16.87 21.80
CA ALA A 38 4.13 -16.68 20.44
C ALA A 38 3.29 -15.40 20.29
N ASP A 39 2.39 -15.13 21.25
CA ASP A 39 1.58 -13.91 21.29
C ASP A 39 2.44 -12.67 21.50
N PHE A 40 3.45 -12.73 22.37
CA PHE A 40 4.41 -11.64 22.60
C PHE A 40 5.26 -11.34 21.37
N GLU A 41 5.75 -12.35 20.66
CA GLU A 41 6.48 -12.16 19.40
C GLU A 41 5.59 -11.57 18.30
N ALA A 42 4.35 -12.04 18.17
CA ALA A 42 3.39 -11.51 17.21
C ALA A 42 3.09 -10.03 17.52
N PHE A 43 2.89 -9.69 18.79
CA PHE A 43 2.70 -8.32 19.24
C PHE A 43 3.90 -7.44 18.88
N ASN A 44 5.13 -7.90 19.15
CA ASN A 44 6.37 -7.18 18.81
C ASN A 44 6.48 -6.86 17.31
N LYS A 45 6.14 -7.82 16.45
CA LYS A 45 6.15 -7.63 14.99
C LYS A 45 5.13 -6.57 14.56
N ILE A 46 3.94 -6.60 15.13
CA ILE A 46 2.89 -5.60 14.86
C ILE A 46 3.31 -4.21 15.37
N ALA A 47 3.83 -4.12 16.60
CA ALA A 47 4.29 -2.87 17.17
C ALA A 47 5.42 -2.24 16.34
N ALA A 48 6.39 -3.04 15.88
CA ALA A 48 7.45 -2.59 15.00
C ALA A 48 6.92 -2.07 13.65
N PHE A 49 5.95 -2.78 13.06
CA PHE A 49 5.30 -2.35 11.82
C PHE A 49 4.55 -1.02 11.99
N LEU A 50 3.77 -0.88 13.07
CA LEU A 50 3.04 0.35 13.37
C LEU A 50 3.98 1.54 13.61
N GLN A 51 5.11 1.32 14.29
CA GLN A 51 6.13 2.34 14.49
C GLN A 51 6.76 2.78 13.16
N MET A 52 7.15 1.83 12.32
CA MET A 52 7.67 2.11 10.97
C MET A 52 6.68 2.92 10.13
N GLU A 53 5.40 2.57 10.18
CA GLU A 53 4.35 3.28 9.44
C GLU A 53 4.13 4.70 10.00
N ALA A 54 4.19 4.89 11.31
CA ALA A 54 4.11 6.21 11.94
C ALA A 54 5.30 7.09 11.54
N ASP A 55 6.52 6.53 11.50
CA ASP A 55 7.72 7.25 11.09
C ASP A 55 7.70 7.56 9.59
N ARG A 56 7.21 6.63 8.75
CA ARG A 56 6.96 6.89 7.32
C ARG A 56 6.02 8.06 7.12
N ARG A 57 4.93 8.14 7.88
CA ARG A 57 3.99 9.28 7.81
C ARG A 57 4.65 10.59 8.21
N ARG A 58 5.37 10.62 9.34
CA ARG A 58 6.11 11.82 9.77
C ARG A 58 7.11 12.28 8.70
N MET A 59 7.77 11.33 8.05
CA MET A 59 8.68 11.62 6.93
C MET A 59 7.92 12.21 5.75
N MET A 60 6.80 11.61 5.32
CA MET A 60 5.98 12.13 4.23
C MET A 60 5.40 13.52 4.52
N ASP A 61 4.91 13.76 5.73
CA ASP A 61 4.44 15.08 6.17
C ASP A 61 5.57 16.11 6.19
N GLY A 62 6.80 15.68 6.51
CA GLY A 62 8.00 16.51 6.44
C GLY A 62 8.37 16.86 5.00
N LEU A 63 8.33 15.88 4.10
CA LEU A 63 8.58 16.07 2.67
C LEU A 63 7.53 16.99 2.05
N GLN A 64 6.26 16.79 2.36
CA GLN A 64 5.18 17.62 1.85
C GLN A 64 5.32 19.08 2.32
N ARG A 65 5.55 19.31 3.62
CA ARG A 65 5.80 20.67 4.15
C ARG A 65 7.03 21.32 3.52
N THR A 66 8.07 20.54 3.25
CA THR A 66 9.27 21.05 2.56
C THR A 66 8.94 21.42 1.11
N GLY A 67 8.19 20.59 0.39
CA GLY A 67 7.74 20.89 -0.97
C GLY A 67 6.83 22.12 -1.05
N GLU A 68 5.92 22.29 -0.08
CA GLU A 68 5.06 23.48 0.02
C GLU A 68 5.87 24.76 0.28
N LYS A 69 6.89 24.70 1.14
CA LYS A 69 7.80 25.85 1.37
C LYS A 69 8.58 26.21 0.11
N LEU A 70 9.20 25.22 -0.53
CA LEU A 70 9.94 25.44 -1.78
C LEU A 70 9.02 26.06 -2.85
N ARG A 71 7.77 25.61 -2.96
CA ARG A 71 6.80 26.21 -3.89
C ARG A 71 6.45 27.65 -3.50
N ALA A 72 6.20 27.92 -2.22
CA ALA A 72 5.90 29.27 -1.74
C ALA A 72 7.06 30.26 -1.95
N GLU A 73 8.29 29.76 -1.97
CA GLU A 73 9.50 30.53 -2.23
C GLU A 73 9.83 30.67 -3.73
N GLY A 74 8.94 30.19 -4.62
CA GLY A 74 9.12 30.26 -6.07
C GLY A 74 10.20 29.33 -6.61
N PHE A 75 10.71 28.39 -5.81
CA PHE A 75 11.78 27.48 -6.23
C PHE A 75 11.40 26.64 -7.46
N PHE A 76 10.12 26.24 -7.54
CA PHE A 76 9.62 25.45 -8.67
C PHE A 76 9.21 26.31 -9.87
N ASP A 77 8.96 27.60 -9.69
CA ASP A 77 8.56 28.50 -10.79
C ASP A 77 9.74 28.72 -11.76
N ASP A 78 10.97 28.80 -11.24
CA ASP A 78 12.21 28.87 -12.04
C ASP A 78 12.53 27.51 -12.71
N LEU A 79 12.24 26.39 -12.03
CA LEU A 79 12.54 25.04 -12.51
C LEU A 79 11.56 24.55 -13.59
N GLU A 80 10.29 24.93 -13.51
CA GLU A 80 9.25 24.56 -14.48
C GLU A 80 9.49 25.28 -15.83
N GLY A 81 9.93 26.54 -15.81
CA GLY A 81 10.37 27.25 -17.01
C GLY A 81 11.60 26.61 -17.68
N ASP A 82 12.60 26.20 -16.89
CA ASP A 82 13.83 25.58 -17.38
C ASP A 82 13.66 24.11 -17.83
N MET A 83 12.72 23.37 -17.23
CA MET A 83 12.36 22.01 -17.67
C MET A 83 11.53 22.03 -18.95
N ILE A 84 10.56 22.94 -19.08
CA ILE A 84 9.77 23.09 -20.31
C ILE A 84 10.66 23.56 -21.48
N ALA A 85 11.71 24.35 -21.20
CA ALA A 85 12.71 24.72 -22.19
C ALA A 85 13.67 23.56 -22.56
N GLY A 86 13.95 22.65 -21.62
CA GLY A 86 14.90 21.53 -21.81
C GLY A 86 14.29 20.26 -22.41
N GLU A 87 12.99 19.99 -22.22
CA GLU A 87 12.32 18.81 -22.81
C GLU A 87 12.09 18.90 -24.34
N MET A 88 12.40 20.04 -24.98
CA MET A 88 12.40 20.12 -26.44
C MET A 88 13.68 19.59 -27.12
N GLU A 89 14.75 19.28 -26.39
CA GLU A 89 15.98 18.72 -26.97
C GLU A 89 16.49 17.47 -26.21
N GLU A 90 16.08 16.31 -26.73
CA GLU A 90 16.72 14.98 -26.68
C GLU A 90 16.95 14.27 -25.32
N GLY A 91 16.41 13.04 -25.27
CA GLY A 91 16.51 12.12 -24.15
C GLY A 91 17.93 11.62 -23.85
N PHE A 92 18.11 11.21 -22.58
CA PHE A 92 19.30 10.64 -21.93
C PHE A 92 20.44 11.58 -21.50
N ILE A 93 20.58 12.79 -22.03
CA ILE A 93 21.54 13.79 -21.50
C ILE A 93 21.02 14.46 -20.21
N GLY A 94 19.69 14.44 -20.00
CA GLY A 94 19.02 15.15 -18.90
C GLY A 94 19.35 14.69 -17.48
N LEU A 95 19.98 13.52 -17.25
CA LEU A 95 20.27 13.04 -15.89
C LEU A 95 21.57 13.62 -15.31
N ALA A 96 22.60 13.81 -16.14
CA ALA A 96 23.83 14.48 -15.74
C ALA A 96 23.61 15.99 -15.61
N GLU A 97 22.88 16.58 -16.57
CA GLU A 97 22.46 17.98 -16.48
C GLU A 97 21.49 18.22 -15.32
N GLY A 98 20.53 17.32 -15.07
CA GLY A 98 19.64 17.41 -13.92
C GLY A 98 20.41 17.40 -12.59
N ARG A 99 21.41 16.51 -12.45
CA ARG A 99 22.30 16.51 -11.27
C ARG A 99 23.12 17.79 -11.14
N GLN A 100 23.66 18.30 -12.25
CA GLN A 100 24.43 19.54 -12.24
C GLN A 100 23.55 20.76 -11.97
N LYS A 101 22.31 20.79 -12.48
CA LYS A 101 21.32 21.84 -12.21
C LYS A 101 20.84 21.82 -10.77
N ILE A 102 20.57 20.65 -10.17
CA ILE A 102 20.27 20.51 -8.74
C ILE A 102 21.45 20.96 -7.88
N SER A 103 22.68 20.57 -8.25
CA SER A 103 23.90 21.03 -7.56
C SER A 103 24.09 22.54 -7.67
N ASN A 104 23.82 23.14 -8.83
CA ASN A 104 23.93 24.57 -9.06
C ASN A 104 22.85 25.36 -8.31
N ALA A 105 21.62 24.83 -8.25
CA ALA A 105 20.53 25.38 -7.45
C ALA A 105 20.90 25.36 -5.96
N GLY A 106 21.46 24.25 -5.45
CA GLY A 106 21.97 24.16 -4.08
C GLY A 106 23.05 25.20 -3.78
N ASN A 107 24.05 25.34 -4.67
CA ASN A 107 25.13 26.32 -4.54
C ASN A 107 24.65 27.78 -4.68
N ARG A 108 23.53 28.01 -5.38
CA ARG A 108 22.90 29.32 -5.54
C ARG A 108 22.12 29.70 -4.29
N LEU A 109 21.33 28.78 -3.73
CA LEU A 109 20.64 28.96 -2.45
C LEU A 109 21.63 29.23 -1.30
N GLU A 110 22.78 28.55 -1.29
CA GLU A 110 23.87 28.82 -0.35
C GLU A 110 24.45 30.23 -0.52
N ARG A 111 24.71 30.67 -1.77
CA ARG A 111 25.22 32.03 -2.05
C ARG A 111 24.21 33.15 -1.79
N GLU A 112 22.93 32.89 -1.98
CA GLU A 112 21.84 33.85 -1.72
C GLU A 112 21.46 33.93 -0.23
N GLY A 113 22.24 33.25 0.63
CA GLY A 113 22.06 33.27 2.08
C GLY A 113 20.72 32.69 2.50
N PHE A 114 20.12 31.79 1.69
CA PHE A 114 18.82 31.20 1.98
C PHE A 114 18.82 30.51 3.36
N PHE A 115 19.90 29.76 3.64
CA PHE A 115 20.13 29.10 4.92
C PHE A 115 20.52 30.06 6.05
N ASP A 116 21.04 31.25 5.72
CA ASP A 116 21.32 32.30 6.70
C ASP A 116 20.05 33.09 7.08
N ARG A 117 19.09 33.26 6.16
CA ARG A 117 17.76 33.84 6.44
C ARG A 117 16.89 32.94 7.31
N THR A 118 16.86 31.63 7.03
CA THR A 118 16.17 30.66 7.92
C THR A 118 16.83 30.59 9.30
N ARG A 119 18.15 30.85 9.37
CA ARG A 119 18.91 30.97 10.61
C ARG A 119 18.54 32.24 11.39
N GLU A 120 18.36 33.39 10.74
CA GLU A 120 17.91 34.63 11.40
C GLU A 120 16.44 34.54 11.87
N GLU A 121 15.54 33.95 11.09
CA GLU A 121 14.15 33.73 11.51
C GLU A 121 14.03 32.74 12.68
N ALA A 122 14.86 31.69 12.71
CA ALA A 122 14.91 30.76 13.84
C ALA A 122 15.57 31.37 15.10
N LEU A 123 16.39 32.41 14.95
CA LEU A 123 17.09 33.12 16.03
C LEU A 123 16.35 34.39 16.49
N GLY A 124 15.37 34.90 15.73
CA GLY A 124 14.59 36.10 16.03
C GLY A 124 13.68 35.99 17.27
N ASN A 125 13.52 34.79 17.84
CA ASN A 125 12.92 34.61 19.16
C ASN A 125 14.01 34.70 20.25
N ASN A 126 14.31 35.93 20.64
CA ASN A 126 15.24 36.34 21.69
C ASN A 126 15.18 35.46 22.96
N ARG A 127 16.17 34.59 23.13
CA ARG A 127 16.71 34.25 24.45
C ARG A 127 18.22 34.54 24.44
N PRO A 128 18.71 35.54 25.20
CA PRO A 128 20.13 35.83 25.27
C PRO A 128 20.82 34.75 26.09
N GLY A 129 21.86 34.11 25.53
CA GLY A 129 22.77 33.27 26.32
C GLY A 129 23.27 31.96 25.73
N PHE A 130 23.08 31.66 24.44
CA PHE A 130 23.64 30.44 23.84
C PHE A 130 24.57 30.76 22.66
N GLN A 131 25.88 30.81 22.92
CA GLN A 131 26.88 30.65 21.88
C GLN A 131 26.76 29.23 21.32
N LEU A 132 26.27 29.09 20.09
CA LEU A 132 26.19 27.80 19.41
C LEU A 132 27.03 27.81 18.15
N SER A 133 28.02 26.92 18.19
CA SER A 133 29.14 26.71 17.29
C SER A 133 28.74 26.18 15.92
N ARG A 134 29.73 26.13 15.01
CA ARG A 134 29.74 25.56 13.65
C ARG A 134 29.14 24.14 13.48
N PHE A 135 28.67 23.51 14.55
CA PHE A 135 28.08 22.17 14.62
C PHE A 135 26.65 22.03 14.05
N ARG A 136 25.93 23.12 13.75
CA ARG A 136 24.56 23.03 13.19
C ARG A 136 24.50 23.09 11.66
N LEU A 137 25.42 23.81 11.02
CA LEU A 137 25.55 23.83 9.54
C LEU A 137 25.95 22.44 9.02
N SER A 138 26.86 21.75 9.73
CA SER A 138 27.22 20.37 9.43
C SER A 138 26.06 19.40 9.58
N ARG A 139 25.05 19.69 10.43
CA ARG A 139 23.86 18.84 10.60
C ARG A 139 22.88 18.99 9.45
N ILE A 140 22.68 20.20 8.92
CA ILE A 140 21.78 20.42 7.78
C ILE A 140 22.40 19.84 6.50
N LEU A 141 23.70 20.06 6.28
CA LEU A 141 24.45 19.42 5.18
C LEU A 141 24.49 17.90 5.32
N ALA A 142 24.63 17.37 6.55
CA ALA A 142 24.54 15.93 6.81
C ALA A 142 23.14 15.37 6.53
N VAL A 143 22.07 16.13 6.82
CA VAL A 143 20.69 15.72 6.51
C VAL A 143 20.45 15.73 4.99
N ALA A 144 20.90 16.75 4.27
CA ALA A 144 20.78 16.79 2.81
C ALA A 144 21.59 15.66 2.13
N ALA A 145 22.80 15.40 2.59
CA ALA A 145 23.63 14.28 2.12
C ALA A 145 23.03 12.92 2.50
N ALA A 146 22.41 12.79 3.69
CA ALA A 146 21.71 11.58 4.10
C ALA A 146 20.46 11.32 3.27
N VAL A 147 19.68 12.35 2.93
CA VAL A 147 18.51 12.22 2.05
C VAL A 147 18.93 11.79 0.64
N ALA A 148 19.99 12.40 0.08
CA ALA A 148 20.55 11.98 -1.20
C ALA A 148 21.09 10.53 -1.15
N GLY A 149 21.75 10.16 -0.04
CA GLY A 149 22.23 8.79 0.19
C GLY A 149 21.10 7.76 0.28
N LEU A 150 20.01 8.07 0.99
CA LEU A 150 18.84 7.19 1.12
C LEU A 150 18.11 6.98 -0.20
N ILE A 151 18.03 8.00 -1.06
CA ILE A 151 17.47 7.88 -2.41
C ILE A 151 18.32 6.93 -3.26
N VAL A 152 19.65 7.04 -3.20
CA VAL A 152 20.57 6.16 -3.94
C VAL A 152 20.54 4.73 -3.40
N LEU A 153 20.46 4.54 -2.07
CA LEU A 153 20.37 3.22 -1.44
C LEU A 153 19.05 2.52 -1.72
N GLY A 154 17.92 3.23 -1.66
CA GLY A 154 16.61 2.69 -2.01
C GLY A 154 16.54 2.24 -3.47
N TRP A 155 17.14 3.01 -4.38
CA TRP A 155 17.26 2.63 -5.78
C TRP A 155 18.17 1.40 -5.98
N TRP A 156 19.32 1.34 -5.30
CA TRP A 156 20.25 0.21 -5.38
C TRP A 156 19.65 -1.10 -4.84
N TRP A 157 18.90 -1.03 -3.75
CA TRP A 157 18.26 -2.20 -3.14
C TRP A 157 17.09 -2.74 -4.00
N SER A 158 16.31 -1.83 -4.61
CA SER A 158 15.25 -2.19 -5.56
C SER A 158 15.74 -2.92 -6.80
N ASN A 159 17.00 -2.69 -7.22
CA ASN A 159 17.57 -3.29 -8.42
C ASN A 159 18.39 -4.57 -8.16
N ARG A 160 18.41 -5.07 -6.92
CA ARG A 160 19.28 -6.19 -6.51
C ARG A 160 18.57 -7.42 -5.99
N GLN A 161 17.26 -7.56 -6.16
CA GLN A 161 16.62 -8.85 -5.85
C GLN A 161 17.26 -9.93 -6.73
N PRO A 162 18.00 -10.90 -6.17
CA PRO A 162 18.53 -12.00 -6.95
C PRO A 162 17.34 -12.87 -7.36
N ASP A 163 17.34 -13.31 -8.62
CA ASP A 163 16.42 -14.34 -9.09
C ASP A 163 16.56 -15.56 -8.16
N GLN A 164 15.59 -15.76 -7.27
CA GLN A 164 15.51 -17.01 -6.52
C GLN A 164 15.08 -18.09 -7.51
N GLU A 165 16.02 -18.92 -7.95
CA GLU A 165 15.72 -20.23 -8.49
C GLU A 165 14.93 -21.01 -7.42
N VAL A 166 13.61 -21.07 -7.61
CA VAL A 166 12.73 -21.93 -6.82
C VAL A 166 13.04 -23.35 -7.24
N LEU A 167 13.89 -24.03 -6.45
CA LEU A 167 14.07 -25.47 -6.53
C LEU A 167 12.77 -26.12 -6.02
N VAL A 168 11.83 -26.37 -6.93
CA VAL A 168 10.63 -27.15 -6.66
C VAL A 168 11.06 -28.60 -6.40
N LYS A 169 11.10 -28.97 -5.12
CA LYS A 169 11.18 -30.37 -4.71
C LYS A 169 9.75 -30.90 -4.70
N GLU A 170 9.39 -31.65 -5.73
CA GLU A 170 8.11 -32.36 -5.81
C GLU A 170 8.07 -33.42 -4.70
N GLU A 171 7.22 -33.22 -3.70
CA GLU A 171 6.80 -34.30 -2.80
C GLU A 171 5.54 -34.97 -3.37
N PRO A 172 5.44 -36.31 -3.28
CA PRO A 172 4.28 -37.04 -3.79
C PRO A 172 3.03 -36.71 -2.96
N ILE A 173 2.00 -36.20 -3.64
CA ILE A 173 0.70 -35.93 -3.06
C ILE A 173 0.01 -37.28 -2.80
N ASP A 174 -0.18 -37.59 -1.53
CA ASP A 174 -0.99 -38.71 -1.06
C ASP A 174 -2.48 -38.33 -1.20
N THR A 175 -3.20 -39.16 -1.94
CA THR A 175 -4.60 -38.97 -2.34
C THR A 175 -5.52 -39.03 -1.12
N LEU A 176 -6.00 -37.88 -0.65
CA LEU A 176 -7.11 -37.86 0.33
C LEU A 176 -8.42 -38.24 -0.37
N GLN A 177 -9.02 -39.33 0.11
CA GLN A 177 -10.34 -39.79 -0.29
C GLN A 177 -11.41 -38.77 0.10
N GLU A 178 -12.12 -38.26 -0.90
CA GLU A 178 -13.27 -37.38 -0.76
C GLU A 178 -14.47 -38.21 -0.31
N GLN A 179 -14.96 -37.92 0.90
CA GLN A 179 -16.10 -38.58 1.51
C GLN A 179 -17.39 -38.01 0.92
N GLU A 180 -18.02 -38.82 0.08
CA GLU A 180 -19.30 -38.62 -0.59
C GLU A 180 -20.41 -38.32 0.44
N ASN A 181 -20.99 -37.12 0.35
CA ASN A 181 -22.12 -36.69 1.17
C ASN A 181 -23.28 -36.40 0.20
N ASP A 182 -24.14 -37.40 0.05
CA ASP A 182 -25.36 -37.34 -0.77
C ASP A 182 -26.42 -36.41 -0.14
N ASP A 183 -27.31 -35.92 -1.00
CA ASP A 183 -28.51 -35.08 -0.72
C ASP A 183 -28.36 -33.54 -0.78
N ILE A 184 -27.82 -33.03 -1.88
CA ILE A 184 -28.15 -31.67 -2.37
C ILE A 184 -28.87 -31.77 -3.73
N PRO A 185 -30.05 -31.15 -3.92
CA PRO A 185 -30.72 -31.06 -5.21
C PRO A 185 -29.80 -30.43 -6.26
N GLN A 186 -29.36 -31.23 -7.24
CA GLN A 186 -28.57 -30.75 -8.36
C GLN A 186 -29.39 -29.74 -9.16
N MET A 187 -28.97 -28.47 -9.15
CA MET A 187 -29.39 -27.53 -10.19
C MET A 187 -28.89 -28.05 -11.54
N PRO A 188 -29.68 -27.93 -12.62
CA PRO A 188 -29.26 -28.37 -13.95
C PRO A 188 -27.96 -27.65 -14.30
N GLN A 189 -26.87 -28.41 -14.33
CA GLN A 189 -25.60 -27.92 -14.84
C GLN A 189 -25.81 -27.60 -16.33
N PRO A 190 -25.39 -26.42 -16.81
CA PRO A 190 -25.41 -26.15 -18.25
C PRO A 190 -24.57 -27.20 -18.96
N ASP A 191 -25.15 -27.85 -19.96
CA ASP A 191 -24.53 -28.91 -20.76
C ASP A 191 -23.21 -28.38 -21.33
N ARG A 192 -22.09 -28.90 -20.82
CA ARG A 192 -20.71 -28.45 -21.11
C ARG A 192 -20.18 -29.00 -22.45
N ARG A 193 -21.05 -29.61 -23.25
CA ARG A 193 -20.68 -30.18 -24.55
C ARG A 193 -20.71 -29.05 -25.58
N ASP A 194 -19.60 -28.88 -26.27
CA ASP A 194 -19.38 -27.90 -27.35
C ASP A 194 -18.94 -26.50 -26.90
N GLN A 195 -18.02 -26.42 -25.92
CA GLN A 195 -17.04 -25.31 -25.94
C GLN A 195 -16.09 -25.55 -27.11
N GLU A 196 -16.54 -25.17 -28.30
CA GLU A 196 -15.70 -24.96 -29.48
C GLU A 196 -14.48 -24.14 -29.03
N ILE A 197 -13.28 -24.68 -29.23
CA ILE A 197 -12.04 -23.94 -29.00
C ILE A 197 -12.04 -22.82 -30.04
N VAL A 198 -12.63 -21.69 -29.69
CA VAL A 198 -12.59 -20.49 -30.53
C VAL A 198 -11.12 -20.10 -30.58
N GLU A 199 -10.48 -20.38 -31.71
CA GLU A 199 -9.11 -19.99 -32.00
C GLU A 199 -9.06 -18.45 -31.92
N THR A 200 -8.63 -17.93 -30.78
CA THR A 200 -8.66 -16.50 -30.54
C THR A 200 -7.64 -15.85 -31.46
N ASN A 201 -8.11 -14.97 -32.35
CA ASN A 201 -7.24 -14.20 -33.22
C ASN A 201 -6.17 -13.50 -32.35
N PRO A 202 -4.86 -13.72 -32.63
CA PRO A 202 -3.78 -13.16 -31.81
C PRO A 202 -3.81 -11.63 -31.70
N GLU A 203 -4.39 -10.92 -32.68
CA GLU A 203 -4.59 -9.47 -32.59
C GLU A 203 -5.61 -9.08 -31.52
N VAL A 204 -6.68 -9.87 -31.35
CA VAL A 204 -7.70 -9.64 -30.33
C VAL A 204 -7.10 -9.88 -28.94
N GLN A 205 -6.33 -10.96 -28.77
CA GLN A 205 -5.64 -11.24 -27.52
C GLN A 205 -4.66 -10.12 -27.15
N LYS A 206 -3.83 -9.68 -28.11
CA LYS A 206 -2.89 -8.57 -27.90
C LYS A 206 -3.58 -7.26 -27.50
N LYS A 207 -4.77 -7.01 -28.04
CA LYS A 207 -5.59 -5.84 -27.65
C LYS A 207 -6.09 -5.98 -26.21
N GLN A 208 -6.62 -7.14 -25.84
CA GLN A 208 -7.06 -7.45 -24.48
C GLN A 208 -5.92 -7.32 -23.47
N ASP A 209 -4.73 -7.84 -23.78
CA ASP A 209 -3.56 -7.76 -22.90
C ASP A 209 -3.11 -6.31 -22.67
N ARG A 210 -3.13 -5.46 -23.72
CA ARG A 210 -2.83 -4.03 -23.60
C ARG A 210 -3.86 -3.30 -22.75
N GLN A 211 -5.13 -3.61 -22.93
CA GLN A 211 -6.21 -3.05 -22.14
C GLN A 211 -6.05 -3.45 -20.67
N LEU A 212 -5.80 -4.73 -20.40
CA LEU A 212 -5.58 -5.25 -19.06
C LEU A 212 -4.38 -4.58 -18.39
N ALA A 213 -3.25 -4.44 -19.09
CA ALA A 213 -2.07 -3.74 -18.59
C ALA A 213 -2.39 -2.28 -18.20
N GLY A 214 -3.19 -1.58 -19.03
CA GLY A 214 -3.65 -0.23 -18.73
C GLY A 214 -4.55 -0.12 -17.50
N ILE A 215 -5.38 -1.13 -17.25
CA ILE A 215 -6.26 -1.23 -16.07
C ILE A 215 -5.45 -1.56 -14.81
N VAL A 216 -4.52 -2.50 -14.91
CA VAL A 216 -3.61 -2.87 -13.81
C VAL A 216 -2.78 -1.66 -13.38
N ARG A 217 -2.23 -0.90 -14.33
CA ARG A 217 -1.49 0.34 -14.01
C ARG A 217 -2.37 1.36 -13.27
N GLU A 218 -3.59 1.60 -13.75
CA GLU A 218 -4.52 2.51 -13.07
C GLU A 218 -4.87 2.01 -11.66
N TYR A 219 -5.03 0.71 -11.48
CA TYR A 219 -5.24 0.11 -10.17
C TYR A 219 -4.04 0.37 -9.25
N GLU A 220 -2.81 0.19 -9.72
CA GLU A 220 -1.59 0.41 -8.93
C GLU A 220 -1.42 1.86 -8.51
N GLU A 221 -1.64 2.80 -9.43
CA GLU A 221 -1.63 4.24 -9.15
C GLU A 221 -2.69 4.60 -8.10
N SER A 222 -3.89 4.02 -8.21
CA SER A 222 -4.98 4.23 -7.25
C SER A 222 -4.66 3.67 -5.86
N ALA A 223 -4.18 2.42 -5.82
CA ALA A 223 -3.92 1.71 -4.58
C ALA A 223 -2.74 2.31 -3.81
N SER A 224 -1.76 2.88 -4.50
CA SER A 224 -0.62 3.55 -3.87
C SER A 224 -1.03 4.83 -3.12
N GLY A 225 -2.00 5.58 -3.67
CA GLY A 225 -2.58 6.76 -3.01
C GLY A 225 -3.51 6.40 -1.86
N ASP A 226 -4.20 5.25 -1.97
CA ASP A 226 -5.10 4.75 -0.95
C ASP A 226 -4.38 3.82 0.04
N SER A 227 -3.50 4.40 0.86
CA SER A 227 -2.88 3.73 2.03
C SER A 227 -3.88 3.32 3.13
N GLY A 228 -5.18 3.31 2.80
CA GLY A 228 -6.32 3.25 3.70
C GLY A 228 -6.53 1.91 4.42
N ILE A 229 -5.73 0.85 4.19
CA ILE A 229 -5.82 -0.37 5.01
C ILE A 229 -5.19 -0.09 6.40
N ARG A 230 -5.87 0.72 7.21
CA ARG A 230 -5.48 1.02 8.60
C ARG A 230 -5.98 -0.12 9.49
N GLY A 231 -5.15 -0.56 10.44
CA GLY A 231 -5.49 -1.59 11.41
C GLY A 231 -6.78 -1.23 12.16
N GLY A 232 -7.83 -2.04 11.97
CA GLY A 232 -9.08 -1.90 12.71
C GLY A 232 -8.87 -2.32 14.17
N SER A 233 -9.49 -1.59 15.09
CA SER A 233 -9.41 -1.89 16.53
C SER A 233 -10.55 -2.83 16.93
N SER A 234 -10.26 -4.11 17.12
CA SER A 234 -10.81 -4.92 18.21
C SER A 234 -10.21 -6.34 18.23
N SER A 235 -10.25 -6.92 19.42
CA SER A 235 -9.57 -8.11 19.93
C SER A 235 -9.83 -9.41 19.14
N THR A 236 -8.85 -10.31 19.16
CA THR A 236 -8.77 -11.65 18.52
C THR A 236 -8.81 -11.72 16.99
N ASP A 237 -9.73 -11.05 16.29
CA ASP A 237 -9.68 -10.91 14.82
C ASP A 237 -8.40 -10.21 14.36
N THR A 238 -7.82 -9.41 15.25
CA THR A 238 -6.60 -8.62 15.03
C THR A 238 -5.40 -9.47 14.67
N ALA A 239 -5.24 -10.68 15.23
CA ALA A 239 -4.06 -11.51 14.94
C ALA A 239 -4.12 -12.14 13.54
N VAL A 240 -5.28 -12.66 13.13
CA VAL A 240 -5.45 -13.21 11.77
C VAL A 240 -5.43 -12.07 10.75
N TYR A 241 -6.09 -10.95 11.04
CA TYR A 241 -6.07 -9.76 10.21
C TYR A 241 -4.66 -9.20 10.04
N ALA A 242 -3.88 -9.10 11.12
CA ALA A 242 -2.50 -8.64 11.06
C ALA A 242 -1.63 -9.58 10.21
N ARG A 243 -1.79 -10.90 10.34
CA ARG A 243 -1.10 -11.87 9.48
C ARG A 243 -1.49 -11.72 8.00
N ALA A 244 -2.79 -11.54 7.71
CA ALA A 244 -3.26 -11.32 6.34
C ALA A 244 -2.72 -10.00 5.76
N LEU A 245 -2.68 -8.94 6.58
CA LEU A 245 -2.15 -7.63 6.20
C LEU A 245 -0.64 -7.66 5.96
N SER A 246 0.12 -8.34 6.83
CA SER A 246 1.57 -8.56 6.64
C SER A 246 1.83 -9.35 5.36
N ALA A 247 1.11 -10.44 5.12
CA ALA A 247 1.21 -11.20 3.88
C ALA A 247 0.92 -10.32 2.64
N PHE A 248 -0.10 -9.44 2.72
CA PHE A 248 -0.42 -8.51 1.65
C PHE A 248 0.70 -7.48 1.41
N ALA A 249 1.23 -6.88 2.48
CA ALA A 249 2.32 -5.90 2.41
C ALA A 249 3.62 -6.49 1.82
N GLU A 250 3.85 -7.79 2.05
CA GLU A 250 5.00 -8.53 1.52
C GLU A 250 4.77 -9.08 0.10
N GLY A 251 3.64 -8.76 -0.54
CA GLY A 251 3.32 -9.25 -1.89
C GLY A 251 2.84 -10.71 -1.96
N ARG A 252 2.65 -11.38 -0.81
CA ARG A 252 2.13 -12.75 -0.70
C ARG A 252 0.60 -12.76 -0.81
N TYR A 253 0.08 -12.29 -1.95
CA TYR A 253 -1.34 -12.00 -2.13
C TYR A 253 -2.26 -13.23 -2.04
N ASP A 254 -1.85 -14.40 -2.53
CA ASP A 254 -2.64 -15.62 -2.38
C ASP A 254 -2.75 -16.05 -0.91
N GLN A 255 -1.68 -15.91 -0.14
CA GLN A 255 -1.71 -16.19 1.30
C GLN A 255 -2.58 -15.18 2.05
N ALA A 256 -2.46 -13.89 1.72
CA ALA A 256 -3.32 -12.85 2.28
C ALA A 256 -4.80 -13.13 2.00
N LEU A 257 -5.13 -13.54 0.76
CA LEU A 257 -6.49 -13.90 0.37
C LEU A 257 -7.00 -15.13 1.13
N THR A 258 -6.18 -16.19 1.24
CA THR A 258 -6.54 -17.41 1.98
C THR A 258 -6.79 -17.11 3.46
N LEU A 259 -5.87 -16.41 4.13
CA LEU A 259 -6.02 -16.01 5.53
C LEU A 259 -7.27 -15.16 5.73
N SER A 260 -7.51 -14.18 4.85
CA SER A 260 -8.66 -13.29 4.95
C SER A 260 -9.99 -13.99 4.71
N ARG A 261 -10.03 -15.00 3.84
CA ARG A 261 -11.25 -15.80 3.60
C ARG A 261 -11.53 -16.80 4.70
N ALA A 262 -10.49 -17.44 5.24
CA ALA A 262 -10.63 -18.37 6.36
C ALA A 262 -11.15 -17.68 7.63
N ALA A 263 -10.70 -16.44 7.87
CA ALA A 263 -11.19 -15.61 8.97
C ALA A 263 -12.64 -15.14 8.79
N ALA A 264 -13.18 -15.14 7.56
CA ALA A 264 -14.51 -14.61 7.24
C ALA A 264 -15.67 -15.55 7.64
N GLY A 265 -15.39 -16.57 8.46
CA GLY A 265 -16.27 -17.71 8.71
C GLY A 265 -17.51 -17.46 9.59
N ASP A 266 -17.59 -16.41 10.42
CA ASP A 266 -18.70 -16.33 11.39
C ASP A 266 -19.31 -14.94 11.67
N THR A 267 -18.68 -13.85 11.25
CA THR A 267 -19.26 -12.51 11.43
C THR A 267 -19.02 -11.67 10.19
N LEU A 268 -20.13 -11.19 9.63
CA LEU A 268 -20.11 -10.30 8.49
C LEU A 268 -19.26 -9.05 8.80
N ARG A 269 -18.16 -8.93 8.05
CA ARG A 269 -17.89 -7.78 7.18
C ARG A 269 -17.58 -6.46 7.88
N SER A 270 -16.44 -6.40 8.57
CA SER A 270 -15.75 -5.10 8.63
C SER A 270 -15.45 -4.64 7.20
N ASN A 271 -15.55 -3.33 6.95
CA ASN A 271 -15.20 -2.75 5.66
C ASN A 271 -13.75 -3.09 5.32
N GLU A 272 -12.90 -3.22 6.32
CA GLU A 272 -11.49 -3.57 6.28
C GLU A 272 -11.24 -4.95 5.68
N TRP A 273 -11.93 -6.01 6.16
CA TRP A 273 -11.78 -7.35 5.61
C TRP A 273 -12.18 -7.42 4.14
N ASN A 274 -13.32 -6.83 3.78
CA ASN A 274 -13.76 -6.79 2.39
C ASN A 274 -12.78 -6.00 1.51
N TYR A 275 -12.20 -4.93 2.03
CA TYR A 275 -11.20 -4.16 1.30
C TYR A 275 -9.93 -4.98 1.06
N LEU A 276 -9.41 -5.64 2.09
CA LEU A 276 -8.21 -6.48 1.99
C LEU A 276 -8.42 -7.67 1.05
N ILE A 277 -9.58 -8.34 1.13
CA ILE A 277 -9.96 -9.43 0.21
C ILE A 277 -10.06 -8.90 -1.22
N GLY A 278 -10.73 -7.76 -1.43
CA GLY A 278 -10.85 -7.13 -2.74
C GLY A 278 -9.49 -6.85 -3.37
N HIS A 279 -8.57 -6.25 -2.61
CA HIS A 279 -7.23 -5.97 -3.09
C HIS A 279 -6.41 -7.24 -3.37
N SER A 280 -6.44 -8.21 -2.46
CA SER A 280 -5.73 -9.49 -2.62
C SER A 280 -6.25 -10.28 -3.82
N ALA A 281 -7.57 -10.32 -4.01
CA ALA A 281 -8.22 -10.97 -5.14
C ALA A 281 -7.84 -10.29 -6.48
N PHE A 282 -7.81 -8.97 -6.54
CA PHE A 282 -7.40 -8.26 -7.75
C PHE A 282 -5.95 -8.59 -8.13
N ARG A 283 -5.04 -8.55 -7.15
CA ARG A 283 -3.60 -8.86 -7.35
C ARG A 283 -3.37 -10.31 -7.79
N THR A 284 -4.24 -11.23 -7.38
CA THR A 284 -4.22 -12.65 -7.79
C THR A 284 -5.06 -12.91 -9.05
N LYS A 285 -5.45 -11.85 -9.79
CA LYS A 285 -6.26 -11.90 -11.02
C LYS A 285 -7.65 -12.52 -10.88
N LYS A 286 -8.17 -12.62 -9.65
CA LYS A 286 -9.54 -13.09 -9.34
C LYS A 286 -10.49 -11.90 -9.37
N TYR A 287 -10.66 -11.31 -10.55
CA TYR A 287 -11.32 -10.00 -10.72
C TYR A 287 -12.78 -9.97 -10.27
N ASP A 288 -13.56 -10.99 -10.62
CA ASP A 288 -14.96 -11.10 -10.19
C ASP A 288 -15.10 -11.11 -8.66
N LEU A 289 -14.29 -11.95 -7.99
CA LEU A 289 -14.25 -12.00 -6.52
C LEU A 289 -13.83 -10.65 -5.93
N ALA A 290 -12.86 -9.98 -6.55
CA ALA A 290 -12.40 -8.67 -6.10
C ALA A 290 -13.54 -7.65 -6.14
N ALA A 291 -14.27 -7.58 -7.26
CA ALA A 291 -15.39 -6.65 -7.43
C ALA A 291 -16.48 -6.88 -6.38
N ASP A 292 -16.87 -8.14 -6.16
CA ASP A 292 -17.92 -8.50 -5.19
C ASP A 292 -17.55 -8.08 -3.76
N HIS A 293 -16.27 -8.15 -3.40
CA HIS A 293 -15.81 -7.72 -2.08
C HIS A 293 -15.72 -6.19 -1.98
N PHE A 294 -15.23 -5.50 -3.00
CA PHE A 294 -15.23 -4.03 -3.01
C PHE A 294 -16.65 -3.44 -2.91
N LEU A 295 -17.65 -4.06 -3.54
CA LEU A 295 -19.05 -3.61 -3.46
C LEU A 295 -19.67 -3.76 -2.06
N LYS A 296 -19.09 -4.58 -1.18
CA LYS A 296 -19.51 -4.73 0.22
C LYS A 296 -18.95 -3.63 1.13
N VAL A 297 -18.01 -2.80 0.64
CA VAL A 297 -17.34 -1.77 1.43
C VAL A 297 -18.15 -0.49 1.44
N GLY A 298 -18.61 -0.11 2.63
CA GLY A 298 -19.39 1.10 2.88
C GLY A 298 -18.60 2.23 3.55
N GLY A 299 -19.34 3.16 4.16
CA GLY A 299 -18.79 4.25 4.96
C GLY A 299 -17.90 5.21 4.17
N SER A 300 -16.84 5.70 4.83
CA SER A 300 -15.90 6.68 4.26
C SER A 300 -15.09 6.13 3.07
N ARG A 301 -14.97 4.81 2.91
CA ARG A 301 -14.23 4.17 1.81
C ARG A 301 -15.10 3.78 0.61
N LYS A 302 -16.42 4.01 0.69
CA LYS A 302 -17.37 3.61 -0.35
C LYS A 302 -16.94 4.01 -1.76
N TYR A 303 -16.53 5.27 -1.96
CA TYR A 303 -16.20 5.76 -3.31
C TYR A 303 -14.89 5.19 -3.84
N SER A 304 -13.87 5.01 -3.00
CA SER A 304 -12.63 4.31 -3.39
C SER A 304 -12.91 2.86 -3.74
N ALA A 305 -13.69 2.15 -2.91
CA ALA A 305 -14.05 0.76 -3.18
C ALA A 305 -14.87 0.59 -4.47
N GLN A 306 -15.85 1.48 -4.72
CA GLN A 306 -16.58 1.48 -6.00
C GLN A 306 -15.66 1.65 -7.20
N TRP A 307 -14.63 2.49 -7.09
CA TRP A 307 -13.63 2.64 -8.14
C TRP A 307 -12.83 1.36 -8.38
N PHE A 308 -12.37 0.71 -7.31
CA PHE A 308 -11.69 -0.58 -7.45
C PHE A 308 -12.60 -1.67 -8.00
N ALA A 309 -13.90 -1.70 -7.65
CA ALA A 309 -14.87 -2.61 -8.26
C ALA A 309 -15.03 -2.38 -9.77
N VAL A 310 -15.05 -1.12 -10.23
CA VAL A 310 -15.07 -0.80 -11.67
C VAL A 310 -13.81 -1.31 -12.36
N LEU A 311 -12.63 -1.12 -11.77
CA LEU A 311 -11.37 -1.61 -12.33
C LEU A 311 -11.35 -3.15 -12.41
N SER A 312 -11.86 -3.84 -11.38
CA SER A 312 -12.04 -5.28 -11.39
C SER A 312 -12.94 -5.73 -12.55
N PHE A 313 -14.11 -5.12 -12.72
CA PHE A 313 -14.97 -5.47 -13.86
C PHE A 313 -14.28 -5.16 -15.19
N ALA A 314 -13.63 -3.99 -15.34
CA ALA A 314 -12.93 -3.66 -16.58
C ALA A 314 -11.85 -4.68 -16.95
N ALA A 315 -11.16 -5.26 -15.95
CA ALA A 315 -10.13 -6.27 -16.15
C ALA A 315 -10.68 -7.63 -16.61
N ASP A 316 -11.97 -7.89 -16.38
CA ASP A 316 -12.66 -9.14 -16.71
C ASP A 316 -13.58 -9.01 -17.95
N LEU A 317 -13.32 -8.02 -18.81
CA LEU A 317 -14.07 -7.87 -20.04
C LEU A 317 -13.68 -8.95 -21.06
N PRO A 318 -14.65 -9.48 -21.83
CA PRO A 318 -16.04 -9.02 -21.95
C PRO A 318 -17.03 -9.62 -20.94
N ALA A 319 -16.65 -10.61 -20.14
CA ALA A 319 -17.55 -11.39 -19.28
C ALA A 319 -18.33 -10.52 -18.28
N SER A 320 -17.73 -9.43 -17.81
CA SER A 320 -18.28 -8.51 -16.81
C SER A 320 -19.02 -7.28 -17.38
N LYS A 321 -19.19 -7.15 -18.71
CA LYS A 321 -19.61 -5.89 -19.35
C LYS A 321 -20.85 -5.24 -18.74
N ALA A 322 -21.90 -6.03 -18.52
CA ALA A 322 -23.15 -5.53 -17.94
C ALA A 322 -22.96 -4.96 -16.51
N ARG A 323 -22.13 -5.63 -15.70
CA ARG A 323 -21.79 -5.19 -14.34
C ARG A 323 -20.93 -3.91 -14.36
N PHE A 324 -19.97 -3.84 -15.29
CA PHE A 324 -19.18 -2.63 -15.53
C PHE A 324 -20.08 -1.43 -15.90
N ASP A 325 -20.94 -1.58 -16.92
CA ASP A 325 -21.81 -0.49 -17.39
C ASP A 325 -22.77 -0.01 -16.31
N SER A 326 -23.34 -0.94 -15.52
CA SER A 326 -24.25 -0.62 -14.42
C SER A 326 -23.55 0.21 -13.33
N LEU A 327 -22.38 -0.23 -12.86
CA LEU A 327 -21.64 0.49 -11.83
C LEU A 327 -21.09 1.83 -12.35
N ALA A 328 -20.69 1.88 -13.62
CA ALA A 328 -20.28 3.12 -14.27
C ALA A 328 -21.40 4.17 -14.25
N ALA A 329 -22.64 3.77 -14.58
CA ALA A 329 -23.80 4.68 -14.54
C ALA A 329 -24.07 5.20 -13.11
N VAL A 330 -23.90 4.38 -12.08
CA VAL A 330 -24.02 4.80 -10.67
C VAL A 330 -22.96 5.85 -10.29
N ILE A 331 -21.70 5.67 -10.73
CA ILE A 331 -20.64 6.65 -10.48
C ILE A 331 -20.89 7.95 -11.27
N GLU A 332 -21.33 7.86 -12.53
CA GLU A 332 -21.58 9.03 -13.38
C GLU A 332 -22.75 9.89 -12.90
N SER A 333 -23.81 9.26 -12.39
CA SER A 333 -25.02 9.92 -11.87
C SER A 333 -24.80 10.58 -10.51
N ASN A 334 -23.76 10.23 -9.76
CA ASN A 334 -23.45 10.84 -8.48
C ASN A 334 -22.41 11.97 -8.62
N PRO A 335 -22.82 13.25 -8.56
CA PRO A 335 -21.90 14.37 -8.74
C PRO A 335 -20.85 14.50 -7.63
N THR A 336 -21.06 13.86 -6.47
CA THR A 336 -20.11 13.88 -5.34
C THR A 336 -19.07 12.76 -5.43
N ASN A 337 -19.19 11.85 -6.39
CA ASN A 337 -18.23 10.77 -6.54
C ASN A 337 -16.94 11.29 -7.19
N ILE A 338 -15.86 11.30 -6.41
CA ILE A 338 -14.52 11.78 -6.82
C ILE A 338 -13.95 11.06 -8.05
N ASN A 339 -14.44 9.86 -8.37
CA ASN A 339 -13.91 9.03 -9.47
C ASN A 339 -14.61 9.25 -10.82
N ARG A 340 -15.57 10.19 -10.92
CA ARG A 340 -16.34 10.44 -12.14
C ARG A 340 -15.47 10.78 -13.37
N GLU A 341 -14.49 11.67 -13.23
CA GLU A 341 -13.61 12.03 -14.35
C GLU A 341 -12.63 10.90 -14.72
N ARG A 342 -12.23 10.10 -13.73
CA ARG A 342 -11.38 8.92 -13.94
C ARG A 342 -12.12 7.84 -14.73
N LEU A 343 -13.40 7.63 -14.41
CA LEU A 343 -14.28 6.71 -15.13
C LEU A 343 -14.44 7.09 -16.60
N LYS A 344 -14.62 8.37 -16.93
CA LYS A 344 -14.68 8.82 -18.34
C LYS A 344 -13.42 8.41 -19.12
N ARG A 345 -12.24 8.66 -18.55
CA ARG A 345 -10.95 8.25 -19.16
C ARG A 345 -10.80 6.74 -19.29
N LEU A 346 -11.28 5.99 -18.29
CA LEU A 346 -11.29 4.53 -18.33
C LEU A 346 -12.18 4.00 -19.47
N ARG A 347 -13.40 4.53 -19.63
CA ARG A 347 -14.32 4.12 -20.72
C ARG A 347 -13.73 4.35 -22.09
N THR A 348 -13.04 5.48 -22.31
CA THR A 348 -12.32 5.73 -23.58
C THR A 348 -11.26 4.66 -23.83
N ARG A 349 -10.50 4.26 -22.80
CA ARG A 349 -9.48 3.20 -22.93
C ARG A 349 -10.07 1.81 -23.19
N VAL A 350 -11.20 1.49 -22.57
CA VAL A 350 -11.86 0.19 -22.68
C VAL A 350 -12.56 0.02 -24.04
N ASN A 351 -13.07 1.10 -24.63
CA ASN A 351 -13.78 1.05 -25.92
C ASN A 351 -12.85 1.13 -27.14
N ASN A 352 -11.62 1.63 -26.96
CA ASN A 352 -10.62 1.76 -28.01
C ASN A 352 -9.80 0.48 -28.15
#